data_AF-C6TFN0-F1
#
_entry.id   AF-C6TFN0-F1
#
_cell.length_a   1.000
_cell.length_b   1.000
_cell.length_c   1.000
_cell.angle_alpha   90.00
_cell.angle_beta   90.00
_cell.angle_gamma   90.00
#
_symmetry.space_group_name_H-M   'P 1'
#
loop_
_entity.id
_entity.type
_entity.pdbx_description
1 polymer ?
#
loop_
_entity_poly.entity_id
_entity_poly.type
_entity_poly.pdbx_seq_one_letter_code
_entity_poly.pdbx_strand_id
1 'polypeptide(L)' 'MEHLVGGNENVGTLTARVSLEELAKNRGDAMLRYKEKKKTRRYDKHIRYESRKARADTRKRVRGRFVKASDVQA' A
#
# COMPACT_ATOMS: atom_id res chain seq x y z
N MET A 1 28.44 -35.40 40.56
CA MET A 1 28.45 -35.19 39.10
C MET A 1 27.74 -33.87 38.86
N GLU A 2 28.51 -32.79 38.84
CA GLU A 2 28.03 -31.40 38.75
C GLU A 2 27.18 -31.20 37.48
N HIS A 3 25.90 -30.84 37.62
CA HIS A 3 25.11 -30.31 36.51
C HIS A 3 25.34 -28.80 36.41
N LEU A 4 26.31 -28.41 35.57
CA LEU A 4 26.47 -27.04 35.09
C LEU A 4 25.32 -26.68 34.15
N VAL A 5 24.29 -26.02 34.67
CA VAL A 5 23.33 -25.25 33.85
C VAL A 5 23.41 -23.79 34.31
N GLY A 6 24.47 -23.11 33.83
CA GLY A 6 24.68 -21.68 34.02
C GLY A 6 24.19 -20.90 32.79
N GLY A 7 23.01 -20.28 32.94
CA GLY A 7 22.57 -19.00 32.36
C GLY A 7 22.84 -18.66 30.89
N ASN A 8 21.77 -18.59 30.09
CA ASN A 8 21.73 -17.80 28.84
C ASN A 8 20.63 -16.72 28.86
N GLU A 9 20.59 -15.91 29.93
CA GLU A 9 19.61 -14.83 30.06
C GLU A 9 20.06 -13.54 29.35
N ASN A 10 21.38 -13.37 29.15
CA ASN A 10 21.98 -12.20 28.51
C ASN A 10 21.79 -12.17 26.98
N VAL A 11 21.75 -13.31 26.29
CA VAL A 11 21.54 -13.33 24.83
C VAL A 11 20.11 -12.92 24.49
N GLY A 12 19.12 -13.30 25.29
CA GLY A 12 17.72 -12.88 25.10
C GLY A 12 17.50 -11.38 25.25
N THR A 13 18.22 -10.72 26.16
CA THR A 13 18.13 -9.26 26.33
C THR A 13 18.85 -8.50 25.22
N LEU A 14 19.98 -9.03 24.73
CA LEU A 14 20.71 -8.44 23.60
C LEU A 14 19.92 -8.58 22.29
N THR A 15 19.31 -9.73 22.03
CA THR A 15 18.45 -9.93 20.85
C THR A 15 17.21 -9.04 20.89
N ALA A 16 16.61 -8.83 22.07
CA ALA A 16 15.51 -7.89 22.25
C ALA A 16 15.90 -6.41 22.03
N ARG A 17 17.13 -6.03 22.40
CA ARG A 17 17.66 -4.67 22.14
C ARG A 17 17.97 -4.45 20.67
N VAL A 18 18.58 -5.44 20.02
CA VAL A 18 18.85 -5.41 18.57
C VAL A 18 17.54 -5.37 17.78
N SER A 19 16.53 -6.14 18.17
CA SER A 19 15.23 -6.14 17.51
C SER A 19 14.46 -4.83 17.72
N LEU A 20 14.59 -4.18 18.88
CA LEU A 20 14.02 -2.86 19.12
C LEU A 20 14.71 -1.77 18.27
N GLU A 21 16.02 -1.84 18.13
CA GLU A 21 16.78 -0.90 17.31
C GLU A 21 16.46 -1.07 15.82
N GLU A 22 16.31 -2.31 15.35
CA GLU A 22 15.87 -2.64 14.01
C GLU A 22 14.44 -2.14 13.75
N LEU A 23 13.52 -2.31 14.70
CA LEU A 23 12.16 -1.76 14.63
C LEU A 23 12.17 -0.22 14.53
N ALA A 24 13.04 0.44 15.29
CA ALA A 24 13.18 1.90 15.26
C ALA A 24 13.70 2.40 13.92
N LYS A 25 14.71 1.72 13.34
CA LYS A 25 15.24 2.01 12.00
C LYS A 25 14.16 1.84 10.93
N ASN A 26 13.45 0.70 10.95
CA ASN A 26 12.34 0.42 10.02
C ASN A 26 11.24 1.48 10.09
N ARG A 27 10.91 1.97 11.30
CA ARG A 27 9.96 3.07 11.48
C ARG A 27 10.48 4.38 10.89
N GLY A 28 11.75 4.69 11.08
CA GLY A 28 12.42 5.86 10.49
C GLY A 28 12.31 5.86 8.96
N ASP A 29 12.66 4.75 8.33
CA ASP A 29 12.62 4.58 6.87
C ASP A 29 11.19 4.66 6.31
N ALA A 30 10.23 4.02 6.99
CA ALA A 30 8.82 4.12 6.61
C ALA A 30 8.30 5.56 6.69
N MET A 31 8.72 6.32 7.71
CA MET A 31 8.35 7.73 7.88
C MET A 31 8.97 8.63 6.80
N LEU A 32 10.22 8.38 6.40
CA LEU A 32 10.87 9.08 5.29
C LEU A 32 10.11 8.83 3.98
N ARG A 33 9.85 7.55 3.65
CA ARG A 33 9.07 7.15 2.47
C ARG A 33 7.67 7.77 2.47
N TYR A 34 7.01 7.86 3.63
CA TYR A 34 5.72 8.54 3.76
C TYR A 34 5.83 10.02 3.42
N LYS A 35 6.82 10.74 3.97
CA LYS A 35 7.01 12.18 3.71
C LYS A 35 7.30 12.45 2.24
N GLU A 36 8.15 11.65 1.61
CA GLU A 36 8.46 11.73 0.17
C GLU A 36 7.22 11.47 -0.68
N LYS A 37 6.49 10.38 -0.41
CA LYS A 37 5.20 10.09 -1.07
C LYS A 37 4.18 11.20 -0.88
N LYS A 38 4.13 11.84 0.31
CA LYS A 38 3.21 12.94 0.61
C LYS A 38 3.52 14.16 -0.26
N LYS A 39 4.80 14.48 -0.47
CA LYS A 39 5.24 15.60 -1.33
C LYS A 39 4.84 15.39 -2.80
N THR A 40 4.85 14.15 -3.29
CA THR A 40 4.59 13.82 -4.71
C THR A 40 3.15 13.39 -5.00
N ARG A 41 2.22 13.52 -4.05
CA ARG A 41 0.81 13.18 -4.29
C ARG A 41 0.23 14.09 -5.37
N ARG A 42 -0.46 13.48 -6.33
CA ARG A 42 -1.23 14.20 -7.35
C ARG A 42 -2.70 14.13 -6.98
N TYR A 43 -3.36 15.29 -6.93
CA TYR A 43 -4.78 15.41 -6.58
C TYR A 43 -5.67 15.63 -7.80
N ASP A 44 -5.07 15.94 -8.95
CA ASP A 44 -5.78 16.11 -10.20
C ASP A 44 -6.42 14.81 -10.66
N LYS A 45 -7.50 14.93 -11.43
CA LYS A 45 -8.19 13.79 -12.02
C LYS A 45 -7.28 13.09 -13.04
N HIS A 46 -6.70 11.97 -12.63
CA HIS A 46 -5.80 11.19 -13.49
C HIS A 46 -6.55 10.07 -14.24
N ILE A 47 -6.51 10.12 -15.57
CA ILE A 47 -6.96 9.01 -16.43
C ILE A 47 -5.79 8.03 -16.58
N ARG A 48 -5.84 6.91 -15.83
CA ARG A 48 -4.78 5.89 -15.88
C ARG A 48 -4.81 5.06 -17.18
N TYR A 49 -6.00 4.80 -17.71
CA TYR A 49 -6.19 3.95 -18.88
C TYR A 49 -6.98 4.70 -19.96
N GLU A 50 -6.27 5.19 -20.95
CA GLU A 50 -6.84 5.98 -22.05
C GLU A 50 -7.82 5.16 -22.89
N SER A 51 -7.49 3.90 -23.21
CA SER A 51 -8.37 3.01 -23.97
C SER A 51 -9.74 2.80 -23.30
N ARG A 52 -9.77 2.67 -21.97
CA ARG A 52 -11.02 2.54 -21.20
C ARG A 52 -11.83 3.82 -21.22
N LYS A 53 -11.17 4.98 -21.16
CA LYS A 53 -11.80 6.29 -21.26
C LYS A 53 -12.44 6.48 -22.63
N ALA A 54 -11.69 6.22 -23.71
CA ALA A 54 -12.19 6.30 -25.08
C ALA A 54 -13.43 5.40 -25.29
N ARG A 55 -13.37 4.14 -24.84
CA ARG A 55 -14.52 3.23 -24.91
C ARG A 55 -15.73 3.70 -24.09
N ALA A 56 -15.50 4.35 -22.96
CA ALA A 56 -16.60 4.88 -22.12
C ALA A 56 -17.25 6.14 -22.71
N ASP A 57 -16.47 6.93 -23.45
CA ASP A 57 -16.92 8.18 -24.08
C ASP A 57 -17.75 7.91 -25.35
N THR A 58 -17.49 6.82 -26.07
CA THR A 58 -18.27 6.44 -27.27
C THR A 58 -19.56 5.66 -26.95
N ARG A 59 -19.71 5.10 -25.75
CA ARG A 59 -20.90 4.29 -25.39
C ARG A 59 -22.15 5.15 -25.23
N LYS A 60 -23.28 4.68 -25.79
CA LYS A 60 -24.60 5.31 -25.65
C LYS A 60 -25.02 5.43 -24.18
N ARG A 61 -25.48 6.63 -23.80
CA ARG A 61 -26.01 6.94 -22.47
C ARG A 61 -27.43 7.50 -22.55
N VAL A 62 -28.26 7.17 -21.56
CA VAL A 62 -29.56 7.79 -21.32
C VAL A 62 -29.57 8.29 -19.88
N ARG A 63 -29.81 9.60 -19.68
CA ARG A 63 -29.74 10.27 -18.36
C ARG A 63 -28.45 9.97 -17.58
N GLY A 64 -27.31 9.91 -18.29
CA GLY A 64 -25.99 9.66 -17.70
C GLY A 64 -25.61 8.18 -17.46
N ARG A 65 -26.56 7.24 -17.62
CA ARG A 65 -26.32 5.80 -17.43
C ARG A 65 -26.07 5.11 -18.76
N PHE A 66 -25.25 4.06 -18.76
CA PHE A 66 -25.07 3.23 -19.96
C PHE A 66 -26.31 2.37 -20.23
N VAL A 67 -26.67 2.26 -21.51
CA VAL A 67 -27.79 1.44 -21.99
C VAL A 67 -27.31 0.00 -22.25
N LYS A 68 -28.14 -1.01 -21.98
CA LYS A 68 -27.86 -2.40 -22.41
C LYS A 68 -28.12 -2.55 -23.91
N ALA A 69 -27.42 -3.45 -24.57
CA ALA A 69 -27.59 -3.67 -26.00
C ALA A 69 -29.05 -4.03 -26.39
N SER A 70 -29.79 -4.70 -25.50
CA SER A 70 -31.22 -5.02 -25.68
C SER A 70 -32.13 -3.79 -25.71
N ASP A 71 -31.78 -2.74 -24.96
CA ASP A 71 -32.66 -1.57 -24.75
C ASP A 71 -32.42 -0.48 -25.80
N VAL A 72 -31.54 -0.73 -26.78
CA VAL A 72 -31.23 0.18 -27.89
C VAL A 72 -32.17 -0.03 -29.09
N GLN A 73 -32.92 -1.14 -29.12
CA GLN A 73 -33.81 -1.56 -30.21
C GLN A 73 -35.32 -1.45 -29.87
N ALA A 74 -35.68 -0.67 -28.86
CA ALA A 74 -37.07 -0.28 -28.57
C ALA A 74 -37.29 1.20 -28.93
#